data_AF-A0A2E6F3H7-F1
#
_entry.id   AF-A0A2E6F3H7-F1
#
_cell.length_a   1.000
_cell.length_b   1.000
_cell.length_c   1.000
_cell.angle_alpha   90.00
_cell.angle_beta   90.00
_cell.angle_gamma   90.00
#
_symmetry.space_group_name_H-M   'P 1'
#
loop_
_entity.id
_entity.type
_entity.pdbx_description
1 polymer ?
#
loop_
_entity_poly.entity_id
_entity_poly.type
_entity_poly.pdbx_seq_one_letter_code
_entity_poly.pdbx_strand_id
1 'polypeptide(L)'
;MIPPPDVDDTQGCIQCQAGSKLVLFVTGKCHWMCDYCPLSENRREIDIMYANERPCNDFSEVIEEAKAMNATGTGITGGDPMMARERSIEAIKKLKNEFGKDHHIHLYTSIPFNPKFAKELKE
;
A
#
# COMPACT_ATOMS: atom_id res chain seq x y z
N MET A 1 -12.50 18.96 15.68
CA MET A 1 -12.12 17.59 16.09
C MET A 1 -12.67 16.66 15.03
N ILE A 2 -11.87 15.76 14.45
CA ILE A 2 -12.37 14.78 13.48
C ILE A 2 -13.15 13.73 14.28
N PRO A 3 -14.42 13.43 13.94
CA PRO A 3 -15.20 12.41 14.64
C PRO A 3 -14.51 11.04 14.49
N PRO A 4 -14.68 10.12 15.46
CA PRO A 4 -14.22 8.74 15.29
C PRO A 4 -14.92 8.08 14.09
N PRO A 5 -14.34 7.02 13.51
CA PRO A 5 -14.94 6.32 12.38
C PRO A 5 -16.33 5.78 12.72
N ASP A 6 -17.25 5.95 11.78
CA ASP A 6 -18.59 5.39 11.88
C ASP A 6 -18.56 3.92 11.43
N VAL A 7 -19.44 3.09 12.01
CA VAL A 7 -19.59 1.69 11.57
C VAL A 7 -20.11 1.59 10.14
N ASP A 8 -20.78 2.63 9.66
CA ASP A 8 -21.29 2.74 8.30
C ASP A 8 -20.21 3.17 7.27
N ASP A 9 -19.03 3.57 7.72
CA ASP A 9 -17.90 3.89 6.83
C ASP A 9 -17.35 2.64 6.14
N THR A 10 -16.74 2.82 4.96
CA THR A 10 -16.05 1.69 4.31
C THR A 10 -14.91 1.18 5.19
N GLN A 11 -14.67 -0.14 5.19
CA GLN A 11 -13.65 -0.79 6.03
C GLN A 11 -12.27 -0.11 5.92
N GLY A 12 -11.87 0.31 4.72
CA GLY A 12 -10.62 1.02 4.50
C GLY A 12 -10.55 2.38 5.23
N CYS A 13 -11.66 3.12 5.27
CA CYS A 13 -11.76 4.40 5.99
C CYS A 13 -11.71 4.19 7.50
N ILE A 14 -12.45 3.21 8.04
CA ILE A 14 -12.46 2.88 9.47
C ILE A 14 -11.03 2.59 9.96
N GLN A 15 -10.31 1.70 9.26
CA GLN A 15 -8.94 1.33 9.64
C GLN A 15 -7.94 2.49 9.46
N CYS A 16 -8.13 3.33 8.44
CA CYS A 16 -7.25 4.47 8.20
C CYS A 16 -7.40 5.54 9.30
N GLN A 17 -8.62 5.86 9.69
CA GLN A 17 -8.89 6.81 10.77
C GLN A 17 -8.39 6.28 12.13
N ALA A 18 -8.46 4.97 12.35
CA ALA A 18 -7.89 4.32 13.52
C ALA A 18 -6.34 4.28 13.52
N GLY A 19 -5.69 4.65 12.42
CA GLY A 19 -4.22 4.58 12.28
C GLY A 19 -3.67 3.16 12.19
N SER A 20 -4.50 2.17 11.86
CA SER A 20 -4.13 0.75 11.89
C SER A 20 -3.79 0.16 10.52
N LYS A 21 -3.67 0.99 9.47
CA LYS A 21 -3.23 0.54 8.15
C LYS A 21 -1.76 0.81 7.92
N LEU A 22 -1.04 -0.22 7.49
CA LEU A 22 0.29 -0.05 6.93
C LEU A 22 0.21 0.81 5.66
N VAL A 23 1.07 1.82 5.55
CA VAL A 23 1.28 2.54 4.28
C VAL A 23 2.49 1.91 3.58
N LEU A 24 2.25 1.18 2.49
CA LEU A 24 3.30 0.48 1.76
C LEU A 24 3.57 1.17 0.42
N PHE A 25 4.79 1.65 0.24
CA PHE A 25 5.30 2.02 -1.06
C PHE A 25 6.01 0.80 -1.63
N VAL A 26 5.46 0.20 -2.68
CA VAL A 26 6.14 -0.89 -3.40
C VAL A 26 7.23 -0.35 -4.31
N THR A 27 7.10 0.89 -4.76
CA THR A 27 8.11 1.65 -5.52
C THR A 27 7.78 3.14 -5.42
N GLY A 28 8.79 3.98 -5.55
CA GLY A 28 8.63 5.44 -5.71
C GLY A 28 8.48 5.90 -7.15
N LYS A 29 8.67 5.00 -8.13
CA LYS A 29 8.57 5.32 -9.57
C LYS A 29 7.13 5.61 -9.99
N CYS A 30 6.93 6.66 -10.78
CA CYS A 30 5.63 7.04 -11.33
C CYS A 30 5.77 7.52 -12.78
N HIS A 31 4.82 7.18 -13.64
CA HIS A 31 4.87 7.59 -15.05
C HIS A 31 4.40 9.04 -15.30
N TRP A 32 3.69 9.66 -14.36
CA TRP A 32 3.01 10.95 -14.57
C TRP A 32 3.82 12.18 -14.14
N MET A 33 4.70 12.02 -13.14
CA MET A 33 5.56 13.09 -12.61
C MET A 33 4.82 14.41 -12.28
N CYS A 34 3.67 14.34 -11.61
CA CYS A 34 2.82 15.50 -11.31
C CYS A 34 3.56 16.65 -10.60
N ASP A 35 3.23 17.90 -10.95
CA ASP A 35 3.74 19.10 -10.28
C ASP A 35 3.23 19.24 -8.84
N TYR A 36 2.09 18.62 -8.53
CA TYR A 36 1.49 18.60 -7.20
C TYR A 36 1.83 17.34 -6.39
N CYS A 37 2.76 16.50 -6.86
CA CYS A 37 3.07 15.23 -6.19
C CYS A 37 3.62 15.49 -4.77
N PRO A 38 2.96 14.96 -3.71
CA PRO A 38 3.36 15.22 -2.33
C PRO A 38 4.54 14.36 -1.86
N LEU A 39 5.03 13.42 -2.68
CA LEU A 39 6.19 12.60 -2.35
C LEU A 39 7.44 13.46 -2.19
N SER A 40 8.16 13.23 -1.11
CA SER A 40 9.47 13.83 -0.86
C SER A 40 10.50 13.37 -1.90
N GLU A 41 11.52 14.19 -2.15
CA GLU A 41 12.59 13.89 -3.13
C GLU A 41 13.34 12.59 -2.83
N ASN A 42 13.45 12.19 -1.56
CA ASN A 42 14.09 10.94 -1.13
C ASN A 42 13.19 9.69 -1.31
N ARG A 43 11.95 9.85 -1.78
CA ARG A 43 11.05 8.74 -2.11
C ARG A 43 10.55 8.80 -3.55
N ARG A 44 10.42 9.99 -4.14
CA ARG A 44 9.95 10.20 -5.51
C ARG A 44 10.96 9.67 -6.51
N GLU A 45 10.47 8.90 -7.50
CA GLU A 45 11.29 8.29 -8.56
C GLU A 45 12.43 7.36 -8.06
N ILE A 46 12.35 6.89 -6.82
CA ILE A 46 13.32 5.98 -6.22
C ILE A 46 12.71 4.59 -6.11
N ASP A 47 13.40 3.58 -6.63
CA ASP A 47 12.91 2.20 -6.64
C ASP A 47 13.28 1.44 -5.36
N ILE A 48 12.79 1.95 -4.23
CA ILE A 48 12.95 1.36 -2.90
C ILE A 48 11.56 1.17 -2.30
N MET A 49 11.35 0.05 -1.61
CA MET A 49 10.12 -0.15 -0.85
C MET A 49 10.17 0.66 0.44
N TYR A 50 9.04 1.21 0.86
CA TYR A 50 8.91 1.80 2.20
C TYR A 50 7.68 1.23 2.89
N ALA A 51 7.87 0.68 4.09
CA ALA A 51 6.80 0.37 5.01
C ALA A 51 6.71 1.52 6.02
N ASN A 52 5.65 2.31 5.95
CA ASN A 52 5.54 3.61 6.63
C ASN A 52 6.74 4.52 6.29
N GLU A 53 7.62 4.78 7.26
CA GLU A 53 8.85 5.54 7.09
C GLU A 53 10.12 4.68 6.93
N ARG A 54 10.01 3.37 7.15
CA ARG A 54 11.15 2.46 7.09
C ARG A 54 11.42 2.00 5.64
N PRO A 55 12.62 2.25 5.06
CA PRO A 55 13.00 1.64 3.80
C PRO A 55 13.14 0.12 4.00
N CYS A 56 12.66 -0.64 3.02
CA CYS A 56 12.69 -2.10 3.03
C CYS A 56 13.45 -2.66 1.82
N ASN A 57 14.37 -3.57 2.08
CA ASN A 57 15.12 -4.31 1.05
C ASN A 57 14.34 -5.51 0.51
N ASP A 58 13.49 -6.10 1.35
CA ASP A 58 12.65 -7.24 1.01
C ASP A 58 11.34 -7.24 1.81
N PHE A 59 10.46 -8.21 1.52
CA PHE A 59 9.15 -8.31 2.17
C PHE A 59 9.21 -8.74 3.63
N SER A 60 10.30 -9.35 4.12
CA SER A 60 10.39 -9.70 5.53
C SER A 60 10.41 -8.44 6.40
N GLU A 61 11.14 -7.41 5.99
CA GLU A 61 11.18 -6.12 6.66
C GLU A 61 9.82 -5.39 6.60
N VAL A 62 9.08 -5.54 5.49
CA VAL A 62 7.70 -5.02 5.36
C VAL A 62 6.76 -5.70 6.35
N ILE A 63 6.87 -7.04 6.49
CA ILE A 63 6.05 -7.82 7.42
C ILE A 63 6.43 -7.50 8.88
N GLU A 64 7.71 -7.32 9.18
CA GLU A 64 8.16 -6.88 10.51
C GLU A 64 7.51 -5.55 10.91
N GLU A 65 7.53 -4.56 10.01
CA GLU A 65 6.93 -3.25 10.25
C GLU A 65 5.41 -3.36 10.43
N ALA A 66 4.74 -4.14 9.56
CA ALA A 66 3.32 -4.40 9.67
C ALA A 66 2.93 -5.05 11.01
N LYS A 67 3.75 -5.97 11.53
CA LYS A 67 3.57 -6.57 12.85
C LYS A 67 3.83 -5.57 13.97
N ALA A 68 4.89 -4.77 13.87
CA ALA A 68 5.26 -3.80 14.89
C ALA A 68 4.15 -2.78 15.16
N MET A 69 3.40 -2.40 14.12
CA MET A 69 2.26 -1.49 14.24
C MET A 69 0.90 -2.19 14.46
N ASN A 70 0.86 -3.52 14.57
CA ASN A 70 -0.37 -4.32 14.60
C ASN A 70 -1.32 -3.98 13.43
N ALA A 71 -0.79 -3.96 12.21
CA ALA A 71 -1.56 -3.57 11.03
C ALA A 71 -2.79 -4.45 10.83
N THR A 72 -3.97 -3.83 10.72
CA THR A 72 -5.25 -4.50 10.41
C THR A 72 -5.59 -4.45 8.93
N GLY A 73 -4.78 -3.75 8.14
CA GLY A 73 -4.92 -3.59 6.70
C GLY A 73 -3.70 -2.89 6.10
N THR A 74 -3.68 -2.77 4.79
CA THR A 74 -2.58 -2.10 4.06
C THR A 74 -3.13 -1.17 2.97
N GLY A 75 -2.55 0.01 2.85
CA GLY A 75 -2.67 0.90 1.70
C GLY A 75 -1.41 0.80 0.86
N ILE A 76 -1.51 0.32 -0.39
CA ILE A 76 -0.39 0.26 -1.33
C ILE A 76 -0.42 1.52 -2.20
N THR A 77 0.63 2.33 -2.10
CA THR A 77 0.74 3.65 -2.73
C THR A 77 2.21 3.99 -2.99
N GLY A 78 2.61 5.26 -2.93
CA GLY A 78 3.97 5.74 -3.17
C GLY A 78 4.03 6.49 -4.49
N GLY A 79 4.86 6.02 -5.43
CA GLY A 79 4.73 6.40 -6.84
C GLY A 79 3.44 5.81 -7.43
N ASP A 80 3.56 5.07 -8.52
CA ASP A 80 2.44 4.25 -9.01
C ASP A 80 2.75 2.76 -8.79
N PRO A 81 2.05 2.07 -7.88
CA PRO A 81 2.22 0.64 -7.61
C PRO A 81 2.18 -0.25 -8.86
N MET A 82 1.43 0.15 -9.88
CA MET A 82 1.32 -0.63 -11.12
C MET A 82 2.57 -0.51 -12.02
N MET A 83 3.48 0.43 -11.74
CA MET A 83 4.84 0.45 -12.33
C MET A 83 5.69 -0.72 -11.84
N ALA A 84 5.39 -1.26 -10.65
CA ALA A 84 6.01 -2.45 -10.07
C ALA A 84 4.96 -3.54 -9.84
N ARG A 85 4.20 -3.88 -10.88
CA ARG A 85 3.04 -4.78 -10.82
C ARG A 85 3.34 -6.13 -10.16
N GLU A 86 4.40 -6.83 -10.56
CA GLU A 86 4.74 -8.13 -9.99
C GLU A 86 5.01 -8.01 -8.48
N ARG A 87 5.72 -6.96 -8.06
CA ARG A 87 5.98 -6.65 -6.64
C ARG A 87 4.70 -6.28 -5.89
N SER A 88 3.77 -5.56 -6.50
CA SER A 88 2.45 -5.27 -5.93
C SER A 88 1.64 -6.55 -5.66
N ILE A 89 1.61 -7.47 -6.63
CA ILE A 89 0.95 -8.77 -6.48
C ILE A 89 1.63 -9.59 -5.38
N GLU A 90 2.96 -9.64 -5.36
CA GLU A 90 3.69 -10.34 -4.31
C GLU A 90 3.43 -9.75 -2.92
N ALA A 91 3.39 -8.42 -2.80
CA ALA A 91 3.04 -7.74 -1.56
C ALA A 91 1.67 -8.17 -1.04
N ILE A 92 0.65 -8.19 -1.92
CA ILE A 92 -0.71 -8.61 -1.59
C ILE A 92 -0.71 -10.05 -1.06
N LYS A 93 -0.07 -10.97 -1.78
CA LYS A 93 0.01 -12.39 -1.38
C LYS A 93 0.71 -12.55 -0.03
N LYS A 94 1.88 -11.92 0.16
CA LYS A 94 2.66 -12.01 1.40
C LYS A 94 1.88 -11.47 2.59
N LEU A 95 1.25 -10.31 2.45
CA LEU A 95 0.44 -9.69 3.50
C LEU A 95 -0.78 -10.55 3.85
N LYS A 96 -1.52 -11.07 2.86
CA LYS A 96 -2.66 -11.95 3.13
C LYS A 96 -2.27 -13.32 3.69
N ASN A 97 -1.12 -13.86 3.30
CA ASN A 97 -0.61 -15.10 3.87
C ASN A 97 -0.23 -14.93 5.35
N GLU A 98 0.32 -13.77 5.71
CA GLU A 98 0.75 -13.49 7.08
C GLU A 98 -0.40 -13.08 8.00
N PHE A 99 -1.26 -12.16 7.55
CA PHE A 99 -2.31 -11.53 8.37
C PHE A 99 -3.71 -12.12 8.13
N GLY A 100 -3.84 -13.05 7.20
CA GLY A 100 -5.10 -13.71 6.84
C GLY A 100 -5.76 -13.13 5.59
N LYS A 101 -6.65 -13.91 4.97
CA LYS A 101 -7.33 -13.55 3.72
C LYS A 101 -8.18 -12.28 3.83
N ASP A 102 -8.68 -12.01 5.03
CA ASP A 102 -9.50 -10.83 5.35
C ASP A 102 -8.68 -9.56 5.62
N HIS A 103 -7.34 -9.64 5.58
CA HIS A 103 -6.47 -8.47 5.65
C HIS A 103 -6.82 -7.51 4.51
N HIS A 104 -7.35 -6.34 4.89
CA HIS A 104 -7.95 -5.41 3.96
C HIS A 104 -6.86 -4.62 3.23
N ILE A 105 -6.79 -4.78 1.91
CA ILE A 105 -5.79 -4.11 1.06
C ILE A 105 -6.50 -3.16 0.10
N HIS A 106 -5.99 -1.92 0.02
CA HIS A 106 -6.38 -0.92 -0.96
C HIS A 106 -5.12 -0.49 -1.71
N LEU A 107 -5.12 -0.62 -3.04
CA LEU A 107 -4.05 -0.15 -3.92
C LEU A 107 -4.52 1.08 -4.72
N TYR A 108 -3.72 2.15 -4.72
CA TYR A 108 -3.94 3.33 -5.54
C TYR A 108 -3.18 3.21 -6.86
N THR A 109 -3.79 3.58 -8.00
CA THR A 109 -3.12 3.61 -9.30
C THR A 109 -3.70 4.72 -10.17
N SER A 110 -2.82 5.39 -10.92
CA SER A 110 -3.19 6.34 -11.97
C SER A 110 -3.10 5.72 -13.37
N ILE A 111 -2.43 4.57 -13.51
CA ILE A 111 -2.37 3.81 -14.75
C ILE A 111 -3.78 3.29 -15.10
N PRO A 112 -4.27 3.51 -16.34
CA PRO A 112 -5.52 2.94 -16.83
C PRO A 112 -5.57 1.44 -16.59
N PHE A 113 -6.58 1.01 -15.84
CA PHE A 113 -6.60 -0.34 -15.30
C PHE A 113 -7.12 -1.35 -16.32
N ASN A 114 -6.25 -2.27 -16.75
CA ASN A 114 -6.64 -3.37 -17.64
C ASN A 114 -7.39 -4.46 -16.83
N PRO A 115 -8.65 -4.77 -17.14
CA PRO A 115 -9.44 -5.77 -16.40
C PRO A 115 -8.82 -7.17 -16.37
N LYS A 116 -7.93 -7.51 -17.31
CA LYS A 116 -7.20 -8.79 -17.28
C LYS A 116 -6.27 -8.88 -16.07
N PHE A 117 -5.61 -7.78 -15.71
CA PHE A 117 -4.69 -7.72 -14.56
C PHE A 117 -5.44 -7.70 -13.23
N ALA A 118 -6.71 -7.27 -13.23
CA ALA A 118 -7.57 -7.30 -12.04
C ALA A 118 -7.68 -8.70 -11.42
N LYS A 119 -7.65 -9.75 -12.26
CA LYS A 119 -7.73 -11.13 -11.79
C LYS A 119 -6.51 -11.55 -10.97
N GLU A 120 -5.34 -11.02 -11.31
CA GLU A 120 -4.07 -11.31 -10.62
C GLU A 120 -3.99 -10.61 -9.25
N LEU A 121 -4.70 -9.48 -9.11
CA LEU A 121 -4.77 -8.69 -7.87
C LEU A 121 -5.84 -9.17 -6.88
N LYS A 122 -6.66 -10.16 -7.28
CA LYS A 122 -7.73 -10.72 -6.43
C LYS A 122 -7.20 -11.71 -5.37
N GLU A 123 -5.96 -12.16 -5.48
CA GLU A 123 -5.34 -13.10 -4.52
C GLU A 123 -5.31 -12.55 -3.09
#